data_AF-A0A2I6SU34-F1
#
_entry.id   AF-A0A2I6SU34-F1
#
_cell.length_a   1.000
_cell.length_b   1.000
_cell.length_c   1.000
_cell.angle_alpha   90.00
_cell.angle_beta   90.00
_cell.angle_gamma   90.00
#
_symmetry.space_group_name_H-M   'P 1'
#
loop_
_entity.id
_entity.type
_entity.pdbx_description
1 polymer ?
#
loop_
_entity_poly.entity_id
_entity_poly.type
_entity_poly.pdbx_seq_one_letter_code
_entity_poly.pdbx_strand_id
1 'polypeptide(L)'
;EAHGTGTQAGDAREVETLRAVFGPHHSATNPLMMSSIKGNVGHCEAASGAAGLAKLLLMLRERKIPLQAGLNNMNPAFGDLQGSGLSIPRRTVSWSHSQRTPRRAVLNNFGAAGSNASLLLEDWVESPKARMQRSKQDQDPGRSAYLFALSARSERTLQSAISGHVEFLGKEERRPSLVDICYTATARRHPHDHRISLACTSVTDLLTRLQEYKAVASKPVRGITVTVFVFTGQG
;
A
#
# COMPACT_ATOMS: atom_id res chain seq x y z
N GLU A 1 -10.54 -7.85 11.26
CA GLU A 1 -9.30 -7.75 12.04
C GLU A 1 -9.68 -7.58 13.50
N ALA A 2 -9.67 -8.68 14.23
CA ALA A 2 -10.06 -8.72 15.64
C ALA A 2 -8.98 -8.08 16.52
N HIS A 3 -9.36 -7.63 17.72
CA HIS A 3 -8.39 -7.27 18.75
C HIS A 3 -7.52 -8.49 19.08
N GLY A 4 -8.13 -9.66 19.30
CA GLY A 4 -7.50 -10.98 19.25
C GLY A 4 -6.15 -11.07 19.94
N THR A 5 -6.15 -10.93 21.27
CA THR A 5 -4.91 -10.92 22.07
C THR A 5 -4.38 -12.30 22.38
N GLY A 6 -5.17 -13.35 22.10
CA GLY A 6 -4.82 -14.72 22.51
C GLY A 6 -5.18 -14.99 23.97
N THR A 7 -5.93 -14.11 24.63
CA THR A 7 -6.38 -14.32 26.01
C THR A 7 -7.65 -15.18 25.99
N GLN A 8 -7.70 -16.20 26.85
CA GLN A 8 -8.82 -17.17 26.82
C GLN A 8 -10.19 -16.49 27.02
N ALA A 9 -10.29 -15.58 27.99
CA ALA A 9 -11.53 -14.85 28.28
C ALA A 9 -11.80 -13.74 27.26
N GLY A 10 -10.77 -12.97 26.86
CA GLY A 10 -10.92 -11.85 25.94
C GLY A 10 -11.33 -12.30 24.54
N ASP A 11 -10.66 -13.32 24.00
CA ASP A 11 -11.00 -13.85 22.68
C ASP A 11 -12.39 -14.48 22.67
N ALA A 12 -12.79 -15.20 23.73
CA ALA A 12 -14.13 -15.77 23.83
C ALA A 12 -15.22 -14.68 23.83
N ARG A 13 -15.01 -13.60 24.59
CA ARG A 13 -15.93 -12.45 24.62
C ARG A 13 -15.97 -11.70 23.29
N GLU A 14 -14.84 -11.54 22.62
CA GLU A 14 -14.80 -10.89 21.30
C GLU A 14 -15.55 -11.72 20.26
N VAL A 15 -15.37 -13.05 20.23
CA VAL A 15 -16.10 -13.96 19.34
C VAL A 15 -17.60 -13.93 19.63
N GLU A 16 -18.02 -13.96 20.90
CA GLU A 16 -19.42 -13.82 21.31
C GLU A 16 -20.03 -12.51 20.77
N THR A 17 -19.30 -11.41 20.91
CA THR A 17 -19.74 -10.08 20.43
C THR A 17 -19.86 -10.05 18.90
N LEU A 18 -18.85 -10.57 18.19
CA LEU A 18 -18.89 -10.64 16.72
C LEU A 18 -20.03 -11.55 16.24
N ARG A 19 -20.30 -12.64 16.94
CA ARG A 19 -21.43 -13.53 16.66
C ARG A 19 -22.76 -12.82 16.82
N ALA A 20 -22.95 -12.10 17.91
CA ALA A 20 -24.20 -11.38 18.18
C ALA A 20 -24.47 -10.28 17.14
N VAL A 21 -23.43 -9.53 16.73
CA VAL A 21 -23.57 -8.39 15.82
C VAL A 21 -23.61 -8.82 14.35
N PHE A 22 -22.70 -9.70 13.92
CA PHE A 22 -22.53 -10.03 12.50
C PHE A 22 -23.11 -11.39 12.12
N GLY A 23 -23.26 -12.32 13.07
CA GLY A 23 -23.78 -13.67 12.81
C GLY A 23 -25.12 -13.69 12.08
N PRO A 24 -26.13 -12.90 12.48
CA PRO A 24 -27.43 -12.84 11.79
C PRO A 24 -27.35 -12.36 10.33
N HIS A 25 -26.25 -11.75 9.92
CA HIS A 25 -26.03 -11.21 8.58
C HIS A 25 -25.07 -12.07 7.72
N HIS A 26 -24.64 -13.22 8.24
CA HIS A 26 -23.72 -14.15 7.58
C HIS A 26 -24.25 -15.58 7.64
N SER A 27 -23.62 -16.50 6.90
CA SER A 27 -24.04 -17.91 6.86
C SER A 27 -22.83 -18.84 6.87
N ALA A 28 -23.06 -20.14 7.04
CA ALA A 28 -22.00 -21.15 6.95
C ALA A 28 -21.30 -21.19 5.57
N THR A 29 -22.01 -20.78 4.52
CA THR A 29 -21.48 -20.72 3.13
C THR A 29 -20.88 -19.36 2.78
N ASN A 30 -21.20 -18.30 3.52
CA ASN A 30 -20.61 -16.97 3.40
C ASN A 30 -20.33 -16.37 4.80
N PRO A 31 -19.35 -16.93 5.54
CA PRO A 31 -19.09 -16.52 6.91
C PRO A 31 -18.29 -15.22 6.98
N LEU A 32 -18.44 -14.50 8.09
CA LEU A 32 -17.51 -13.42 8.44
C LEU A 32 -16.14 -14.02 8.75
N MET A 33 -15.12 -13.63 7.98
CA MET A 33 -13.75 -14.05 8.21
C MET A 33 -13.10 -13.22 9.32
N MET A 34 -12.70 -13.87 10.40
CA MET A 34 -12.06 -13.28 11.57
C MET A 34 -10.59 -13.69 11.63
N SER A 35 -9.70 -12.73 11.83
CA SER A 35 -8.27 -12.96 12.05
C SER A 35 -7.67 -11.78 12.82
N SER A 36 -6.48 -11.95 13.38
CA SER A 36 -5.70 -10.92 14.07
C SER A 36 -4.23 -11.00 13.65
N ILE A 37 -3.63 -9.86 13.30
CA ILE A 37 -2.21 -9.72 12.97
C ILE A 37 -1.31 -10.09 14.14
N LYS A 38 -1.84 -10.08 15.38
CA LYS A 38 -1.06 -10.38 16.59
C LYS A 38 -0.50 -11.81 16.59
N GLY A 39 -1.15 -12.74 15.87
CA GLY A 39 -0.60 -14.08 15.64
C GLY A 39 0.69 -14.08 14.80
N ASN A 40 0.98 -13.01 14.06
CA ASN A 40 2.18 -12.86 13.22
C ASN A 40 3.27 -12.02 13.88
N VAL A 41 2.89 -10.88 14.49
CA VAL A 41 3.85 -9.85 14.94
C VAL A 41 3.78 -9.58 16.45
N GLY A 42 2.97 -10.36 17.18
CA GLY A 42 2.71 -10.13 18.60
C GLY A 42 1.81 -8.93 18.85
N HIS A 43 1.65 -8.59 20.14
CA HIS A 43 0.87 -7.45 20.58
C HIS A 43 1.73 -6.18 20.56
N CYS A 44 1.61 -5.35 19.52
CA CYS A 44 2.38 -4.11 19.38
C CYS A 44 1.89 -2.95 20.26
N GLU A 45 1.17 -3.24 21.36
CA GLU A 45 0.65 -2.26 22.31
C GLU A 45 -0.05 -1.09 21.61
N ALA A 46 0.45 0.14 21.81
CA ALA A 46 -0.07 1.37 21.20
C ALA A 46 -0.11 1.32 19.66
N ALA A 47 0.77 0.55 19.01
CA ALA A 47 0.82 0.38 17.56
C ALA A 47 -0.08 -0.75 17.04
N SER A 48 -0.78 -1.50 17.92
CA SER A 48 -1.62 -2.64 17.52
C SER A 48 -2.69 -2.27 16.49
N GLY A 49 -3.32 -1.10 16.64
CA GLY A 49 -4.32 -0.61 15.68
C GLY A 49 -3.70 -0.31 14.31
N ALA A 50 -2.54 0.35 14.28
CA ALA A 50 -1.84 0.69 13.03
C ALA A 50 -1.35 -0.58 12.30
N ALA A 51 -0.85 -1.58 13.04
CA ALA A 51 -0.46 -2.87 12.50
C ALA A 51 -1.67 -3.59 11.85
N GLY A 52 -2.80 -3.66 12.56
CA GLY A 52 -4.04 -4.24 12.03
C GLY A 52 -4.56 -3.50 10.79
N LEU A 53 -4.50 -2.16 10.79
CA LEU A 53 -4.86 -1.33 9.65
C LEU A 53 -3.96 -1.62 8.43
N ALA A 54 -2.64 -1.71 8.62
CA ALA A 54 -1.70 -2.04 7.55
C ALA A 54 -2.01 -3.41 6.93
N LYS A 55 -2.30 -4.43 7.75
CA LYS A 55 -2.76 -5.74 7.26
C LYS A 55 -4.04 -5.62 6.44
N LEU A 56 -5.06 -4.89 6.92
CA LEU A 56 -6.30 -4.73 6.18
C LEU A 56 -6.10 -4.03 4.83
N LEU A 57 -5.30 -2.96 4.78
CA LEU A 57 -5.00 -2.26 3.52
C LEU A 57 -4.27 -3.17 2.52
N LEU A 58 -3.34 -4.02 2.99
CA LEU A 58 -2.69 -5.02 2.15
C LEU A 58 -3.65 -6.12 1.69
N MET A 59 -4.56 -6.56 2.55
CA MET A 59 -5.60 -7.54 2.19
C MET A 59 -6.55 -7.02 1.11
N LEU A 60 -6.95 -5.75 1.19
CA LEU A 60 -7.75 -5.08 0.17
C LEU A 60 -6.98 -4.99 -1.16
N ARG A 61 -5.73 -4.50 -1.10
CA ARG A 61 -4.84 -4.38 -2.27
C ARG A 61 -4.60 -5.71 -2.98
N GLU A 62 -4.22 -6.74 -2.23
CA GLU A 62 -3.87 -8.06 -2.78
C GLU A 62 -5.10 -8.97 -2.96
N ARG A 63 -6.28 -8.51 -2.54
CA ARG A 63 -7.57 -9.20 -2.67
C ARG A 63 -7.57 -10.60 -2.05
N LYS A 64 -6.90 -10.74 -0.91
CA LYS A 64 -6.70 -12.02 -0.21
C LYS A 64 -6.85 -11.83 1.29
N ILE A 65 -7.40 -12.84 1.96
CA ILE A 65 -7.42 -12.94 3.42
C ILE A 65 -6.37 -13.98 3.81
N PRO A 66 -5.29 -13.59 4.51
CA PRO A 66 -4.26 -14.53 4.93
C PRO A 66 -4.78 -15.50 5.99
N LEU A 67 -4.12 -16.64 6.11
CA LEU A 67 -4.38 -17.56 7.23
C LEU A 67 -4.10 -16.90 8.59
N GLN A 68 -4.79 -17.35 9.63
CA GLN A 68 -4.51 -16.94 11.01
C GLN A 68 -3.26 -17.64 11.52
N ALA A 69 -2.16 -16.89 11.68
CA ALA A 69 -0.93 -17.42 12.25
C ALA A 69 -1.12 -17.82 13.72
N GLY A 70 -0.37 -18.84 14.15
CA GLY A 70 -0.40 -19.36 15.52
C GLY A 70 -1.65 -20.18 15.89
N LEU A 71 -2.56 -20.44 14.95
CA LEU A 71 -3.78 -21.20 15.22
C LEU A 71 -3.61 -22.70 14.93
N ASN A 72 -3.21 -23.45 15.95
CA ASN A 72 -3.16 -24.91 15.89
C ASN A 72 -4.52 -25.51 16.27
N ASN A 73 -4.91 -25.34 17.53
CA ASN A 73 -6.16 -25.82 18.10
C ASN A 73 -7.12 -24.65 18.32
N MET A 74 -8.42 -24.90 18.13
CA MET A 74 -9.45 -23.90 18.39
C MET A 74 -9.75 -23.85 19.89
N ASN A 75 -9.99 -22.65 20.44
CA ASN A 75 -10.49 -22.52 21.80
C ASN A 75 -11.90 -23.17 21.87
N PRO A 76 -12.12 -24.18 22.73
CA PRO A 76 -13.42 -24.85 22.85
C PRO A 76 -14.57 -23.89 23.19
N ALA A 77 -14.28 -22.79 23.90
CA ALA A 77 -15.26 -21.77 24.25
C ALA A 77 -15.86 -21.05 23.03
N PHE A 78 -15.25 -21.16 21.85
CA PHE A 78 -15.81 -20.56 20.64
C PHE A 78 -17.05 -21.33 20.14
N GLY A 79 -17.22 -22.60 20.51
CA GLY A 79 -18.33 -23.43 20.03
C GLY A 79 -18.36 -23.58 18.50
N ASP A 80 -19.55 -23.68 17.93
CA ASP A 80 -19.72 -23.77 16.47
C ASP A 80 -19.60 -22.39 15.80
N LEU A 81 -18.39 -22.06 15.34
CA LEU A 81 -18.14 -20.84 14.56
C LEU A 81 -18.87 -20.86 13.21
N GLN A 82 -18.74 -21.98 12.48
CA GLN A 82 -19.22 -22.03 11.10
C GLN A 82 -20.74 -21.98 11.04
N GLY A 83 -21.44 -22.74 11.90
CA GLY A 83 -22.90 -22.71 12.00
C GLY A 83 -23.44 -21.36 12.50
N SER A 84 -22.61 -20.55 13.16
CA SER A 84 -22.99 -19.19 13.59
C SER A 84 -22.63 -18.09 12.59
N GLY A 85 -22.13 -18.44 11.40
CA GLY A 85 -21.80 -17.48 10.35
C GLY A 85 -20.43 -16.81 10.51
N LEU A 86 -19.51 -17.39 11.28
CA LEU A 86 -18.14 -16.89 11.48
C LEU A 86 -17.12 -17.94 11.09
N SER A 87 -15.93 -17.52 10.69
CA SER A 87 -14.84 -18.44 10.37
C SER A 87 -13.48 -17.82 10.65
N ILE A 88 -12.50 -18.65 10.99
CA ILE A 88 -11.10 -18.25 11.13
C ILE A 88 -10.30 -18.94 10.00
N PRO A 89 -9.62 -18.19 9.13
CA PRO A 89 -8.99 -18.75 7.94
C PRO A 89 -7.80 -19.65 8.33
N ARG A 90 -7.90 -20.95 8.06
CA ARG A 90 -6.77 -21.91 8.23
C ARG A 90 -5.79 -21.93 7.05
N ARG A 91 -6.19 -21.32 5.93
CA ARG A 91 -5.36 -21.12 4.73
C ARG A 91 -5.65 -19.73 4.18
N THR A 92 -4.74 -19.19 3.38
CA THR A 92 -5.00 -17.95 2.65
C THR A 92 -6.12 -18.19 1.65
N VAL A 93 -7.14 -17.33 1.66
CA VAL A 93 -8.30 -17.43 0.76
C VAL A 93 -8.38 -16.20 -0.13
N SER A 94 -8.90 -16.39 -1.35
CA SER A 94 -9.26 -15.27 -2.21
C SER A 94 -10.38 -14.47 -1.56
N TRP A 95 -10.22 -13.15 -1.53
CA TRP A 95 -11.27 -12.25 -1.08
C TRP A 95 -12.06 -11.81 -2.31
N SER A 96 -12.96 -12.66 -2.78
CA SER A 96 -13.84 -12.31 -3.90
C SER A 96 -14.89 -11.27 -3.47
N HIS A 97 -15.40 -10.52 -4.43
CA HIS A 97 -16.55 -9.65 -4.24
C HIS A 97 -17.45 -9.72 -5.47
N SER A 98 -18.75 -9.46 -5.29
CA SER A 98 -19.64 -9.18 -6.42
C SER A 98 -19.42 -7.74 -6.87
N GLN A 99 -19.69 -7.42 -8.14
CA GLN A 99 -19.60 -6.03 -8.64
C GLN A 99 -20.50 -5.04 -7.85
N ARG A 100 -21.49 -5.54 -7.11
CA ARG A 100 -22.47 -4.74 -6.36
C ARG A 100 -22.13 -4.55 -4.87
N THR A 101 -21.15 -5.27 -4.35
CA THR A 101 -20.80 -5.23 -2.92
C THR A 101 -19.29 -5.07 -2.79
N PRO A 102 -18.78 -3.89 -2.40
CA PRO A 102 -17.34 -3.71 -2.18
C PRO A 102 -16.88 -4.57 -1.01
N ARG A 103 -15.58 -4.92 -0.98
CA ARG A 103 -15.01 -5.62 0.19
C ARG A 103 -15.03 -4.65 1.36
N ARG A 104 -15.48 -5.13 2.52
CA ARG A 104 -15.50 -4.36 3.75
C ARG A 104 -14.85 -5.16 4.86
N ALA A 105 -14.10 -4.49 5.71
CA ALA A 105 -13.54 -5.08 6.91
C ALA A 105 -13.68 -4.13 8.09
N VAL A 106 -13.84 -4.73 9.27
CA VAL A 106 -13.79 -4.03 10.54
C VAL A 106 -12.47 -4.36 11.23
N LEU A 107 -11.83 -3.34 11.78
CA LEU A 107 -10.72 -3.43 12.71
C LEU A 107 -11.23 -3.11 14.11
N ASN A 108 -11.00 -4.01 15.06
CA ASN A 108 -11.26 -3.80 16.48
C ASN A 108 -9.94 -3.62 17.25
N ASN A 109 -9.92 -2.68 18.18
CA ASN A 109 -8.82 -2.50 19.12
C ASN A 109 -9.35 -2.08 20.49
N PHE A 110 -9.11 -2.91 21.52
CA PHE A 110 -9.62 -2.72 22.87
C PHE A 110 -8.46 -2.47 23.84
N GLY A 111 -8.46 -1.31 24.49
CA GLY A 111 -7.45 -0.95 25.48
C GLY A 111 -7.77 -1.60 26.83
N ALA A 112 -6.75 -2.04 27.55
CA ALA A 112 -6.91 -2.66 28.87
C ALA A 112 -7.61 -1.74 29.90
N ALA A 113 -7.48 -0.42 29.75
CA ALA A 113 -8.17 0.58 30.57
C ALA A 113 -9.66 0.79 30.20
N GLY A 114 -10.19 0.05 29.23
CA GLY A 114 -11.59 0.12 28.81
C GLY A 114 -11.87 0.98 27.58
N SER A 115 -10.87 1.67 27.02
CA SER A 115 -11.03 2.45 25.78
C SER A 115 -11.15 1.53 24.57
N ASN A 116 -12.28 1.56 23.88
CA ASN A 116 -12.56 0.72 22.72
C ASN A 116 -12.61 1.55 21.45
N ALA A 117 -12.00 1.06 20.38
CA ALA A 117 -12.05 1.67 19.05
C ALA A 117 -12.34 0.60 17.98
N SER A 118 -13.21 0.96 17.03
CA SER A 118 -13.49 0.15 15.86
C SER A 118 -13.46 1.02 14.59
N LEU A 119 -12.88 0.49 13.52
CA LEU A 119 -12.80 1.16 12.22
C LEU A 119 -13.40 0.26 11.13
N LEU A 120 -14.34 0.80 10.36
CA LEU A 120 -14.86 0.17 9.15
C LEU A 120 -14.07 0.69 7.94
N LEU A 121 -13.54 -0.23 7.14
CA LEU A 121 -12.87 0.06 5.88
C LEU A 121 -13.64 -0.55 4.73
N GLU A 122 -13.69 0.17 3.61
CA GLU A 122 -14.24 -0.29 2.34
C GLU A 122 -13.16 -0.23 1.26
N ASP A 123 -13.16 -1.22 0.37
CA ASP A 123 -12.28 -1.27 -0.79
C ASP A 123 -12.50 -0.10 -1.74
N TRP A 124 -11.42 0.45 -2.27
CA TRP A 124 -11.53 1.48 -3.29
C TRP A 124 -11.66 0.82 -4.67
N VAL A 125 -12.80 1.04 -5.32
CA VAL A 125 -13.05 0.58 -6.68
C VAL A 125 -13.00 1.77 -7.63
N GLU A 126 -12.01 1.76 -8.53
CA GLU A 126 -11.88 2.79 -9.56
C GLU A 126 -13.14 2.83 -10.45
N SER A 127 -13.77 4.00 -10.56
CA SER A 127 -14.91 4.15 -11.46
C SER A 127 -14.46 4.06 -12.93
N PRO A 128 -15.29 3.52 -13.85
CA PRO A 128 -14.96 3.49 -15.28
C PRO A 128 -14.64 4.87 -15.86
N LYS A 129 -15.31 5.93 -15.36
CA LYS A 129 -15.06 7.31 -15.77
C LYS A 129 -13.66 7.79 -15.39
N ALA A 130 -13.23 7.54 -14.15
CA ALA A 130 -11.90 7.91 -13.68
C ALA A 130 -10.80 7.19 -14.49
N ARG A 131 -10.99 5.90 -14.77
CA ARG A 131 -10.07 5.11 -15.60
C ARG A 131 -9.90 5.70 -17.01
N MET A 132 -11.01 6.10 -17.64
CA MET A 132 -10.99 6.71 -18.98
C MET A 132 -10.33 8.09 -19.00
N GLN A 133 -10.48 8.88 -17.94
CA GLN A 133 -9.82 10.19 -17.83
C GLN A 133 -8.30 10.04 -17.71
N ARG A 134 -7.84 9.07 -16.90
CA ARG A 134 -6.41 8.80 -16.72
C ARG A 134 -5.73 8.34 -18.01
N SER A 135 -6.37 7.45 -18.76
CA SER A 135 -5.81 6.98 -20.04
C SER A 135 -5.66 8.09 -21.08
N LYS A 136 -6.50 9.14 -21.03
CA LYS A 136 -6.37 10.32 -21.91
C LYS A 136 -5.21 11.22 -21.48
N GLN A 137 -4.98 11.38 -20.17
CA GLN A 137 -3.86 12.17 -19.64
C GLN A 137 -2.49 11.57 -19.96
N ASP A 138 -2.39 10.23 -20.02
CA ASP A 138 -1.17 9.55 -20.39
C ASP A 138 -0.78 9.75 -21.88
N GLN A 139 -1.68 10.28 -22.71
CA GLN A 139 -1.45 10.52 -24.14
C GLN A 139 -1.50 12.02 -24.46
N ASP A 140 -0.51 12.80 -23.99
CA ASP A 140 -0.29 14.18 -24.43
C ASP A 140 0.53 14.18 -25.75
N PRO A 141 -0.10 14.37 -26.93
CA PRO A 141 0.58 14.29 -28.21
C PRO A 141 1.62 15.42 -28.42
N GLY A 142 1.58 16.48 -27.61
CA GLY A 142 2.55 17.58 -27.69
C GLY A 142 3.85 17.31 -26.94
N ARG A 143 3.93 16.26 -26.10
CA ARG A 143 5.06 16.02 -25.20
C ARG A 143 5.97 14.91 -25.72
N SER A 144 7.13 15.30 -26.23
CA SER A 144 8.13 14.37 -26.78
C SER A 144 9.01 13.68 -25.73
N ALA A 145 9.08 14.20 -24.50
CA ALA A 145 9.84 13.61 -23.39
C ALA A 145 9.30 14.03 -22.02
N TYR A 146 9.63 13.25 -20.99
CA TYR A 146 9.32 13.49 -19.59
C TYR A 146 10.61 13.69 -18.78
N LEU A 147 10.56 14.55 -17.77
CA LEU A 147 11.67 14.79 -16.86
C LEU A 147 11.51 13.94 -15.59
N PHE A 148 12.41 12.98 -15.42
CA PHE A 148 12.57 12.21 -14.20
C PHE A 148 13.70 12.81 -13.36
N ALA A 149 13.44 13.10 -12.08
CA ALA A 149 14.45 13.57 -11.15
C ALA A 149 14.46 12.75 -9.85
N LEU A 150 15.66 12.45 -9.36
CA LEU A 150 15.87 11.95 -8.00
C LEU A 150 16.81 12.89 -7.27
N SER A 151 16.63 12.95 -5.95
CA SER A 151 17.59 13.60 -5.09
C SER A 151 17.75 12.89 -3.76
N ALA A 152 18.91 13.04 -3.14
CA ALA A 152 19.21 12.48 -1.83
C ALA A 152 20.21 13.35 -1.06
N ARG A 153 20.37 13.05 0.24
CA ARG A 153 21.26 13.81 1.14
C ARG A 153 22.72 13.40 1.05
N SER A 154 23.03 12.30 0.35
CA SER A 154 24.39 11.86 0.07
C SER A 154 24.44 11.09 -1.24
N GLU A 155 25.62 11.03 -1.84
CA GLU A 155 25.87 10.22 -3.05
C GLU A 155 25.49 8.75 -2.84
N ARG A 156 25.84 8.15 -1.69
CA ARG A 156 25.47 6.77 -1.36
C ARG A 156 23.96 6.55 -1.36
N THR A 157 23.20 7.47 -0.76
CA THR A 157 21.72 7.36 -0.73
C THR A 157 21.09 7.61 -2.09
N LEU A 158 21.69 8.46 -2.93
CA LEU A 158 21.27 8.65 -4.31
C LEU A 158 21.48 7.37 -5.13
N GLN A 159 22.63 6.72 -4.99
CA GLN A 159 22.90 5.43 -5.65
C GLN A 159 21.93 4.35 -5.19
N SER A 160 21.67 4.25 -3.88
CA SER A 160 20.64 3.31 -3.36
C SER A 160 19.25 3.63 -3.90
N ALA A 161 18.88 4.91 -4.04
CA ALA A 161 17.62 5.30 -4.64
C ALA A 161 17.55 4.91 -6.12
N ILE A 162 18.62 5.09 -6.89
CA ILE A 162 18.70 4.66 -8.30
C ILE A 162 18.51 3.15 -8.39
N SER A 163 19.27 2.36 -7.63
CA SER A 163 19.15 0.90 -7.63
C SER A 163 17.73 0.43 -7.25
N GLY A 164 17.10 1.07 -6.26
CA GLY A 164 15.72 0.77 -5.88
C GLY A 164 14.71 1.09 -6.99
N HIS A 165 14.93 2.16 -7.77
CA HIS A 165 14.10 2.47 -8.93
C HIS A 165 14.35 1.49 -10.08
N VAL A 166 15.59 1.08 -10.34
CA VAL A 166 15.90 0.05 -11.35
C VAL A 166 15.20 -1.26 -10.99
N GLU A 167 15.24 -1.69 -9.73
CA GLU A 167 14.55 -2.91 -9.29
C GLU A 167 13.03 -2.79 -9.41
N PHE A 168 12.46 -1.66 -8.96
CA PHE A 168 11.02 -1.40 -9.04
C PHE A 168 10.53 -1.36 -10.50
N LEU A 169 11.21 -0.58 -11.34
CA LEU A 169 10.92 -0.44 -12.76
C LEU A 169 11.33 -1.68 -13.56
N GLY A 170 12.02 -2.67 -12.97
CA GLY A 170 12.29 -3.96 -13.61
C GLY A 170 11.08 -4.91 -13.60
N LYS A 171 10.10 -4.72 -12.71
CA LYS A 171 8.97 -5.65 -12.51
C LYS A 171 7.75 -5.26 -13.37
N GLU A 172 7.61 -5.83 -14.58
CA GLU A 172 6.60 -5.42 -15.59
C GLU A 172 5.14 -5.41 -15.11
N GLU A 173 4.71 -6.45 -14.40
CA GLU A 173 3.30 -6.69 -14.06
C GLU A 173 2.63 -5.59 -13.22
N ARG A 174 3.42 -4.68 -12.62
CA ARG A 174 2.92 -3.64 -11.71
C ARG A 174 3.50 -2.24 -12.00
N ARG A 175 4.05 -1.99 -13.19
CA ARG A 175 4.66 -0.68 -13.50
C ARG A 175 3.58 0.40 -13.70
N PRO A 176 3.67 1.55 -13.02
CA PRO A 176 2.84 2.73 -13.34
C PRO A 176 3.21 3.31 -14.72
N SER A 177 2.40 4.25 -15.22
CA SER A 177 2.72 4.98 -16.45
C SER A 177 3.98 5.83 -16.26
N LEU A 178 4.68 6.14 -17.37
CA LEU A 178 5.85 7.02 -17.34
C LEU A 178 5.52 8.39 -16.73
N VAL A 179 4.32 8.90 -17.02
CA VAL A 179 3.81 10.18 -16.51
C VAL A 179 3.76 10.16 -14.99
N ASP A 180 3.13 9.14 -14.41
CA ASP A 180 2.99 9.00 -12.97
C ASP A 180 4.35 8.82 -12.28
N ILE A 181 5.26 8.06 -12.88
CA ILE A 181 6.62 7.85 -12.38
C ILE A 181 7.37 9.18 -12.32
N CYS A 182 7.42 9.91 -13.44
CA CYS A 182 8.15 11.16 -13.54
C CYS A 182 7.53 12.25 -12.66
N TYR A 183 6.20 12.39 -12.66
CA TYR A 183 5.50 13.35 -11.82
C TYR A 183 5.75 13.07 -10.34
N THR A 184 5.63 11.82 -9.91
CA THR A 184 5.81 11.46 -8.50
C THR A 184 7.26 11.66 -8.05
N ALA A 185 8.24 11.26 -8.87
CA ALA A 185 9.66 11.40 -8.54
C ALA A 185 10.08 12.88 -8.48
N THR A 186 9.62 13.69 -9.44
CA THR A 186 10.06 15.09 -9.60
C THR A 186 9.25 16.07 -8.76
N ALA A 187 7.92 15.96 -8.73
CA ALA A 187 7.03 16.96 -8.11
C ALA A 187 6.55 16.59 -6.69
N ARG A 188 6.68 15.32 -6.27
CA ARG A 188 6.15 14.82 -4.99
C ARG A 188 7.25 14.38 -4.02
N ARG A 189 8.47 14.86 -4.21
CA ARG A 189 9.64 14.59 -3.35
C ARG A 189 10.34 15.88 -2.98
N HIS A 190 10.98 15.90 -1.82
CA HIS A 190 11.80 17.02 -1.41
C HIS A 190 13.11 17.03 -2.21
N PRO A 191 13.53 18.20 -2.74
CA PRO A 191 14.82 18.33 -3.39
C PRO A 191 15.96 18.35 -2.35
N HIS A 192 17.03 17.60 -2.62
CA HIS A 192 18.24 17.51 -1.79
C HIS A 192 19.51 17.76 -2.61
N ASP A 193 20.66 17.99 -1.98
CA ASP A 193 21.87 18.48 -2.67
C ASP A 193 22.44 17.53 -3.74
N HIS A 194 22.30 16.21 -3.60
CA HIS A 194 22.74 15.25 -4.61
C HIS A 194 21.57 14.91 -5.53
N ARG A 195 21.64 15.30 -6.80
CA ARG A 195 20.51 15.18 -7.74
C ARG A 195 20.92 14.54 -9.06
N ILE A 196 19.97 13.86 -9.68
CA ILE A 196 20.02 13.50 -11.10
C ILE A 196 18.76 14.00 -11.78
N SER A 197 18.85 14.28 -13.06
CA SER A 197 17.71 14.62 -13.91
C SER A 197 17.91 13.98 -15.28
N LEU A 198 16.91 13.23 -15.72
CA LEU A 198 16.94 12.46 -16.95
C LEU A 198 15.71 12.82 -17.78
N ALA A 199 15.92 13.21 -19.03
CA ALA A 199 14.86 13.25 -20.02
C ALA A 199 14.64 11.82 -20.55
N CYS A 200 13.40 11.37 -20.61
CA CYS A 200 13.05 10.02 -21.06
C CYS A 200 11.72 10.00 -21.83
N THR A 201 11.61 9.10 -22.79
CA THR A 201 10.44 8.99 -23.68
C THR A 201 9.57 7.76 -23.40
N SER A 202 10.13 6.77 -22.71
CA SER A 202 9.43 5.55 -22.29
C SER A 202 9.97 5.04 -20.95
N VAL A 203 9.24 4.11 -20.30
CA VAL A 203 9.72 3.45 -19.08
C VAL A 203 11.00 2.66 -19.36
N THR A 204 11.11 2.03 -20.53
CA THR A 204 12.31 1.29 -20.95
C THR A 204 13.50 2.24 -21.13
N ASP A 205 13.32 3.37 -21.80
CA ASP A 205 14.36 4.40 -21.97
C ASP A 205 14.82 4.95 -20.60
N LEU A 206 13.88 5.23 -19.69
CA LEU A 206 14.22 5.62 -18.31
C LEU A 206 15.03 4.54 -17.60
N LEU A 207 14.63 3.27 -17.70
CA LEU A 207 15.33 2.15 -17.09
C LEU A 207 16.77 2.02 -17.60
N THR A 208 16.95 2.06 -18.93
CA THR A 208 18.28 2.03 -19.56
C THR A 208 19.15 3.18 -19.06
N ARG A 209 18.62 4.40 -19.05
CA ARG A 209 19.35 5.58 -18.55
C ARG A 209 19.73 5.49 -17.08
N LEU A 210 18.87 4.91 -16.23
CA LEU A 210 19.18 4.69 -14.83
C LEU A 210 20.24 3.61 -14.62
N GLN A 211 20.24 2.55 -15.44
CA GLN A 211 21.24 1.48 -15.40
C GLN A 211 22.62 1.95 -15.88
N GLU A 212 22.63 2.79 -16.91
CA GLU A 212 23.86 3.36 -17.48
C GLU A 212 24.34 4.61 -16.74
N TYR A 213 23.55 5.12 -15.78
CA TYR A 213 23.88 6.34 -15.07
C TYR A 213 25.19 6.18 -14.29
N LYS A 214 26.22 6.89 -14.74
CA LYS A 214 27.47 7.07 -13.99
C LYS A 214 27.35 8.37 -13.21
N ALA A 215 27.64 8.30 -11.91
CA ALA A 215 27.64 9.47 -11.06
C ALA A 215 28.57 10.54 -11.64
N VAL A 216 27.99 11.65 -12.09
CA VAL A 216 28.77 12.85 -12.39
C VAL A 216 28.67 13.73 -11.16
N ALA A 217 29.73 13.74 -10.35
CA ALA A 217 29.81 14.63 -9.20
C ALA A 217 29.81 16.07 -9.71
N SER A 218 28.68 16.75 -9.53
CA SER A 218 28.58 18.20 -9.68
C SER A 218 28.35 18.80 -8.30
N LYS A 219 29.09 19.86 -7.97
CA LYS A 219 28.82 20.62 -6.75
C LYS A 219 27.57 21.48 -7.01
N PRO A 220 26.49 21.37 -6.22
CA PRO A 220 25.32 22.20 -6.42
C PRO A 220 25.69 23.67 -6.26
N VAL A 221 25.33 24.48 -7.25
CA VAL A 221 25.46 25.93 -7.17
C VAL A 221 24.46 26.43 -6.14
N ARG A 222 24.95 27.00 -5.03
CA ARG A 222 24.11 27.62 -4.01
C ARG A 222 23.88 29.09 -4.37
N GLY A 223 22.66 29.57 -4.13
CA GLY A 223 22.34 30.99 -4.26
C GLY A 223 22.30 31.50 -5.70
N ILE A 224 21.66 30.76 -6.62
CA ILE A 224 21.27 31.33 -7.92
C ILE A 224 20.32 32.50 -7.64
N THR A 225 20.85 33.72 -7.69
CA THR A 225 20.11 34.96 -7.43
C THR A 225 19.64 35.61 -8.72
N VAL A 226 20.29 35.29 -9.85
CA VAL A 226 20.00 35.87 -11.15
C VAL A 226 20.02 34.77 -12.21
N THR A 227 18.95 34.72 -13.02
CA THR A 227 18.90 33.93 -14.26
C THR A 227 18.91 34.93 -15.41
N VAL A 228 19.90 34.81 -16.30
CA VAL A 228 20.03 35.69 -17.48
C VAL A 228 19.68 34.88 -18.72
N PHE A 229 18.81 35.41 -19.55
CA PHE A 229 18.55 34.87 -20.89
C PHE A 229 19.43 35.62 -21.89
N VAL A 230 20.32 34.90 -22.56
CA VAL A 230 21.22 35.46 -23.56
C VAL A 230 20.66 35.14 -24.94
N PHE A 231 20.33 36.17 -25.70
CA PHE A 231 19.87 36.06 -27.09
C PHE A 231 21.07 36.30 -28.01
N THR A 232 21.51 35.26 -28.71
CA THR A 232 22.66 35.32 -29.61
C THR A 232 22.34 36.12 -30.88
N GLY A 233 23.38 36.71 -31.49
CA GLY A 233 23.28 37.41 -32.77
C GLY A 233 23.25 36.46 -33.97
N GLN A 234 23.66 36.95 -35.15
CA GLN A 234 23.88 36.07 -36.30
C GLN A 234 25.20 35.31 -36.15
N GLY A 235 25.11 33.99 -35.96
CA GLY A 235 26.26 33.08 -35.80
C GLY A 235 26.75 32.96 -34.36
#